data_AF-A0A2P6SLT4-F1
#
_entry.id   AF-A0A2P6SLT4-F1
#
_cell.length_a   1.000
_cell.length_b   1.000
_cell.length_c   1.000
_cell.angle_alpha   90.00
_cell.angle_beta   90.00
_cell.angle_gamma   90.00
#
_symmetry.space_group_name_H-M   'P 1'
#
loop_
_entity.id
_entity.type
_entity.pdbx_description
1 polymer ?
#
loop_
_entity_poly.entity_id
_entity_poly.type
_entity_poly.pdbx_seq_one_letter_code
_entity_poly.pdbx_strand_id
1 'polypeptide(L)' 'MAGEVGMFKFLKPKSRPHPVDIQAAALWGVAAGTTALWVVQPFNWIKKTFFETPEPEK' A
#
# COMPACT_ATOMS: atom_id res chain seq x y z
N MET A 1 12.50 -13.25 -12.77
CA MET A 1 11.50 -13.08 -11.69
C MET A 1 11.85 -14.05 -10.56
N ALA A 2 12.71 -13.64 -9.63
CA ALA A 2 13.29 -14.56 -8.63
C ALA A 2 12.82 -14.29 -7.17
N GLY A 3 11.86 -13.37 -6.98
CA GLY A 3 11.34 -12.99 -5.67
C GLY A 3 10.08 -13.74 -5.23
N GLU A 4 9.18 -14.10 -6.15
CA GLU A 4 7.88 -14.72 -5.82
C GLU A 4 7.97 -16.19 -5.40
N VAL A 5 9.05 -16.88 -5.78
CA VAL A 5 9.18 -18.33 -5.55
C VAL A 5 9.46 -18.66 -4.08
N GLY A 6 9.71 -17.67 -3.21
CA GLY A 6 10.08 -17.86 -1.81
C GLY A 6 9.01 -17.51 -0.77
N MET A 7 8.16 -16.51 -1.01
CA MET A 7 7.34 -15.90 0.06
C MET A 7 6.27 -16.82 0.67
N PHE A 8 5.70 -17.75 -0.12
CA PHE A 8 4.59 -18.60 0.32
C PHE A 8 4.92 -20.10 0.31
N LYS A 9 6.21 -20.46 0.22
CA LYS A 9 6.64 -21.87 0.16
C LYS A 9 6.26 -22.68 1.41
N PHE A 10 6.23 -22.02 2.57
CA PHE A 10 5.84 -22.62 3.85
C PHE A 10 4.34 -22.90 3.97
N LEU A 11 3.52 -22.31 3.10
CA LEU A 11 2.09 -22.61 3.04
C LEU A 11 1.85 -23.85 2.16
N LYS A 12 0.87 -24.66 2.56
CA LYS A 12 0.38 -25.78 1.73
C LYS A 12 0.01 -25.24 0.34
N PRO A 13 0.33 -25.92 -0.76
CA PRO A 13 0.07 -25.42 -2.12
C PRO A 13 -1.36 -24.93 -2.37
N LYS A 14 -2.35 -25.58 -1.73
CA LYS A 14 -3.78 -25.24 -1.82
C LYS A 14 -4.16 -23.95 -1.08
N SER A 15 -3.31 -23.48 -0.17
CA SER A 15 -3.51 -22.27 0.65
C SER A 15 -2.62 -21.12 0.23
N ARG A 16 -1.86 -21.26 -0.87
CA ARG A 16 -1.04 -20.18 -1.40
C ARG A 16 -1.95 -19.20 -2.15
N PRO A 17 -1.87 -17.89 -1.87
CA PRO A 17 -2.60 -16.90 -2.65
C PRO A 17 -2.18 -17.02 -4.12
N HIS A 18 -3.13 -17.02 -5.03
CA HIS A 18 -2.80 -16.99 -6.44
C HIS A 18 -2.18 -15.61 -6.76
N PRO A 19 -1.18 -15.51 -7.65
CA PRO A 19 -0.60 -14.20 -8.01
C PRO A 19 -1.65 -13.18 -8.48
N VAL A 20 -2.70 -13.66 -9.15
CA VAL A 20 -3.85 -12.83 -9.56
C VAL A 20 -4.59 -12.26 -8.36
N ASP A 21 -4.75 -13.02 -7.27
CA ASP A 21 -5.41 -12.54 -6.07
C ASP A 21 -4.59 -11.44 -5.39
N ILE A 22 -3.26 -11.58 -5.37
CA ILE A 22 -2.34 -10.56 -4.84
C ILE A 22 -2.43 -9.29 -5.68
N GLN A 23 -2.41 -9.42 -7.01
CA GLN A 23 -2.54 -8.29 -7.91
C GLN A 23 -3.91 -7.62 -7.77
N ALA A 24 -4.98 -8.40 -7.66
CA ALA A 24 -6.33 -7.88 -7.44
C ALA A 24 -6.42 -7.13 -6.11
N ALA A 25 -5.88 -7.69 -5.02
CA ALA A 25 -5.86 -7.04 -3.72
C ALA A 25 -5.07 -5.72 -3.75
N ALA A 26 -3.94 -5.68 -4.45
CA ALA A 26 -3.18 -4.45 -4.65
C ALA A 26 -4.00 -3.40 -5.42
N LEU A 27 -4.65 -3.79 -6.53
CA LEU A 27 -5.46 -2.88 -7.33
C LEU A 27 -6.68 -2.36 -6.56
N TRP A 28 -7.42 -3.23 -5.88
CA TRP A 28 -8.54 -2.84 -5.05
C TRP A 28 -8.12 -1.99 -3.85
N GLY A 29 -6.95 -2.27 -3.28
CA GLY A 29 -6.36 -1.46 -2.22
C GLY A 29 -6.02 -0.04 -2.69
N VAL A 30 -5.42 0.10 -3.87
CA VAL A 30 -5.17 1.42 -4.49
C VAL A 30 -6.49 2.13 -4.75
N ALA A 31 -7.47 1.46 -5.36
CA ALA A 31 -8.78 2.05 -5.63
C ALA A 31 -9.45 2.56 -4.36
N ALA A 32 -9.54 1.72 -3.32
CA ALA A 32 -10.13 2.09 -2.04
C ALA A 32 -9.37 3.24 -1.35
N GLY A 33 -8.03 3.19 -1.37
CA GLY A 33 -7.17 4.24 -0.84
C GLY A 33 -7.37 5.57 -1.56
N THR A 34 -7.39 5.57 -2.90
CA THR A 34 -7.66 6.77 -3.70
C THR A 34 -9.06 7.31 -3.44
N THR A 35 -10.09 6.46 -3.34
CA THR A 35 -11.44 6.90 -2.99
C THR A 35 -11.50 7.52 -1.60
N ALA A 36 -10.85 6.93 -0.60
CA ALA A 36 -10.80 7.51 0.75
C ALA A 36 -10.11 8.88 0.77
N LEU A 37 -9.00 9.02 0.04
CA LEU A 37 -8.32 10.31 -0.12
C LEU A 37 -9.21 11.34 -0.81
N TRP A 38 -10.00 10.93 -1.81
CA TRP A 38 -10.94 11.81 -2.51
C TRP A 38 -12.09 12.28 -1.61
N VAL A 39 -12.63 11.41 -0.76
CA VAL A 39 -13.74 11.74 0.16
C VAL A 39 -13.28 12.63 1.32
N VAL A 40 -12.18 12.28 1.99
CA VAL A 40 -11.71 12.99 3.19
C VAL A 40 -10.94 14.27 2.84
N GLN A 41 -10.37 14.33 1.63
CA GLN A 41 -9.49 15.41 1.15
C GLN A 41 -8.41 15.88 2.17
N PRO A 42 -7.60 14.96 2.74
CA PRO A 42 -6.68 15.29 3.85
C PRO A 42 -5.39 16.02 3.42
N PHE A 43 -5.35 16.62 2.22
CA PHE A 43 -4.11 17.09 1.59
C PHE A 43 -3.35 18.14 2.40
N ASN A 44 -4.04 19.02 3.11
CA ASN A 44 -3.38 20.02 3.95
C ASN A 44 -2.68 19.39 5.16
N TRP A 45 -3.28 18.37 5.77
CA TRP A 45 -2.64 17.61 6.85
C TRP A 45 -1.44 16.82 6.31
N ILE A 46 -1.59 16.13 5.16
CA ILE A 46 -0.50 15.36 4.54
C ILE A 46 0.72 16.26 4.25
N LYS A 47 0.51 17.45 3.70
CA LYS A 47 1.60 18.42 3.45
C LYS A 47 2.37 18.76 4.73
N LYS A 48 1.66 19.07 5.81
CA LYS A 48 2.27 19.37 7.10
C LYS A 48 2.99 18.18 7.72
N THR A 49 2.44 16.98 7.60
CA THR A 49 2.99 15.78 8.25
C THR A 49 4.21 15.20 7.54
N PHE A 50 4.24 15.26 6.20
CA PHE A 50 5.25 14.55 5.42
C PHE A 50 6.16 15.45 4.57
N PHE A 51 5.78 16.70 4.31
CA PHE A 51 6.50 17.58 3.38
C PHE A 51 7.01 18.89 4.01
N GLU A 52 6.50 19.30 5.17
CA GLU A 52 7.06 20.41 5.94
C GLU A 52 8.17 19.87 6.86
N THR A 53 9.43 20.22 6.56
CA THR A 53 10.54 20.01 7.48
C THR A 53 10.30 20.89 8.71
N PRO A 54 10.41 20.37 9.95
CA PRO A 54 10.36 21.23 11.13
C PRO A 54 11.44 22.30 10.96
N GLU A 55 11.06 23.59 11.05
CA GLU A 55 12.03 24.67 10.92
C GLU A 55 13.16 24.44 11.94
N PRO A 56 14.44 24.51 11.53
CA PRO A 56 15.54 24.46 12.47
C PRO A 56 15.37 25.67 13.39
N GLU A 57 14.99 25.43 14.64
CA GLU A 57 14.97 26.45 15.69
C GLU A 57 16.35 27.12 15.71
N LYS A 58 16.36 28.46 15.57
CA LYS A 58 17.56 29.30 15.64
C LYS A 58 18.15 29.34 17.03
#